data_AF-A0A951BPR6-F1
#
_entry.id   AF-A0A951BPR6-F1
#
_cell.length_a   1.000
_cell.length_b   1.000
_cell.length_c   1.000
_cell.angle_alpha   90.00
_cell.angle_beta   90.00
_cell.angle_gamma   90.00
#
_symmetry.space_group_name_H-M   'P 1'
#
loop_
_entity.id
_entity.type
_entity.pdbx_description
1 polymer ?
#
loop_
_entity_poly.entity_id
_entity_poly.type
_entity_poly.pdbx_seq_one_letter_code
_entity_poly.pdbx_strand_id
1 'polypeptide(L)'
;MVFTGYVRDVPAVLAALDVIVCASHEEGFGLAVVEAIAAGVPVVSTRCGGPDDVIEHGLTGLLVPVDDPLRLANVVERLLAVASRLGSPIVPERPGGRG
;
A
#
# COMPACT_ATOMS: atom_id res chain seq x y z
N MET A 1 -8.14 14.31 8.28
CA MET A 1 -7.19 14.32 7.14
C MET A 1 -5.98 15.12 7.57
N VAL A 2 -4.77 14.56 7.40
CA VAL A 2 -3.50 15.20 7.73
C VAL A 2 -2.70 15.36 6.45
N PHE A 3 -2.21 16.56 6.16
CA PHE A 3 -1.31 16.82 5.04
C PHE A 3 0.11 16.95 5.58
N THR A 4 0.92 15.91 5.42
CA THR A 4 2.27 15.85 5.97
C THR A 4 3.29 16.67 5.18
N GLY A 5 2.97 17.03 3.93
CA GLY A 5 3.93 17.57 2.99
C GLY A 5 5.02 16.54 2.65
N TYR A 6 6.22 17.02 2.34
CA TYR A 6 7.36 16.15 2.05
C TYR A 6 7.89 15.49 3.32
N VAL A 7 7.96 14.16 3.32
CA VAL A 7 8.49 13.35 4.42
C VAL A 7 9.71 12.58 3.94
N ARG A 8 10.78 12.61 4.74
CA ARG A 8 12.04 11.90 4.43
C ARG A 8 12.09 10.50 5.01
N ASP A 9 11.49 10.29 6.17
CA ASP A 9 11.48 9.00 6.87
C ASP A 9 10.30 8.14 6.38
N VAL A 10 10.40 7.67 5.14
CA VAL A 10 9.38 6.80 4.52
C VAL A 10 9.17 5.52 5.34
N PRO A 11 10.20 4.81 5.84
CA PRO A 11 9.99 3.60 6.64
C PRO A 11 9.15 3.83 7.90
N ALA A 12 9.36 4.94 8.62
CA ALA A 12 8.55 5.26 9.80
C ALA A 12 7.08 5.53 9.43
N VAL A 13 6.83 6.19 8.29
CA VAL A 13 5.47 6.40 7.79
C VAL A 13 4.81 5.08 7.43
N LEU A 14 5.47 4.24 6.62
CA LEU A 14 4.95 2.95 6.19
C LEU A 14 4.59 2.05 7.37
N ALA A 15 5.42 2.02 8.41
CA ALA A 15 5.17 1.23 9.62
C ALA A 15 3.91 1.67 10.40
N ALA A 16 3.41 2.88 10.16
CA ALA A 16 2.22 3.43 10.81
C ALA A 16 0.95 3.33 9.95
N LEU A 17 1.01 2.75 8.74
CA LEU A 17 -0.13 2.66 7.82
C LEU A 17 -0.77 1.27 7.85
N ASP A 18 -2.11 1.25 7.88
CA ASP A 18 -2.89 0.02 7.68
C ASP A 18 -3.03 -0.36 6.19
N VAL A 19 -2.93 0.63 5.30
CA VAL A 19 -3.09 0.47 3.85
C VAL A 19 -2.42 1.61 3.10
N ILE A 20 -1.85 1.32 1.92
CA ILE A 20 -1.47 2.30 0.91
C ILE A 20 -2.39 2.23 -0.31
N VAL A 21 -2.72 3.41 -0.83
CA VAL A 21 -3.53 3.56 -2.04
C VAL A 21 -2.74 4.33 -3.10
N CYS A 22 -2.49 3.70 -4.25
CA CYS A 22 -1.95 4.36 -5.44
C CYS A 22 -3.06 4.49 -6.49
N ALA A 23 -3.66 5.68 -6.60
CA ALA A 23 -4.81 5.93 -7.49
C ALA A 23 -4.41 6.66 -8.79
N SER A 24 -3.19 6.42 -9.27
CA SER A 24 -2.64 7.10 -10.45
C SER A 24 -3.33 6.67 -11.75
N HIS A 25 -3.37 7.54 -12.75
CA HIS A 25 -3.80 7.17 -14.10
C HIS A 25 -2.66 6.52 -14.89
N GLU A 26 -1.44 7.00 -14.63
CA GLU A 26 -0.20 6.47 -15.19
C GLU A 26 0.88 6.49 -14.09
N GLU A 27 1.64 5.41 -14.00
CA GLU A 27 2.75 5.26 -13.05
C GLU A 27 3.84 4.42 -13.73
N GLY A 28 5.06 4.96 -13.81
CA GLY A 28 6.13 4.33 -14.58
C GLY A 28 6.70 3.08 -13.92
N PHE A 29 7.04 3.17 -12.63
CA PHE A 29 7.69 2.06 -11.91
C PHE A 29 6.89 1.62 -10.69
N GLY A 30 6.20 2.55 -10.01
CA GLY A 30 5.49 2.24 -8.77
C GLY A 30 6.45 2.05 -7.60
N LEU A 31 7.49 2.88 -7.47
CA LEU A 31 8.47 2.76 -6.38
C LEU A 31 7.79 2.75 -5.00
N ALA A 32 6.82 3.63 -4.77
CA ALA A 32 6.05 3.68 -3.53
C ALA A 32 5.25 2.38 -3.28
N VAL A 33 4.78 1.71 -4.33
CA VAL A 33 4.11 0.40 -4.25
C VAL A 33 5.11 -0.67 -3.83
N VAL A 34 6.30 -0.68 -4.44
CA VAL A 34 7.38 -1.63 -4.09
C VAL A 34 7.82 -1.45 -2.64
N GLU A 35 8.02 -0.22 -2.19
CA GLU A 35 8.40 0.10 -0.80
C GLU A 35 7.33 -0.36 0.18
N ALA A 36 6.04 -0.17 -0.13
CA ALA A 36 4.93 -0.61 0.68
C ALA A 36 4.86 -2.15 0.80
N ILE A 37 4.99 -2.87 -0.33
CA ILE A 37 5.04 -4.34 -0.36
C ILE A 37 6.22 -4.84 0.49
N ALA A 38 7.41 -4.25 0.31
CA ALA A 38 8.61 -4.61 1.07
C ALA A 38 8.47 -4.34 2.58
N ALA A 39 7.69 -3.32 2.96
CA ALA A 39 7.37 -3.01 4.34
C ALA A 39 6.23 -3.88 4.92
N GLY A 40 5.60 -4.74 4.12
CA GLY A 40 4.46 -5.55 4.54
C GLY A 40 3.16 -4.75 4.70
N VAL A 41 3.09 -3.54 4.13
CA VAL A 41 1.89 -2.70 4.15
C VAL A 41 0.95 -3.16 3.04
N PRO A 42 -0.32 -3.48 3.33
CA PRO A 42 -1.29 -3.82 2.31
C PRO A 42 -1.43 -2.71 1.25
N VAL A 43 -1.44 -3.09 -0.04
CA VAL A 43 -1.52 -2.15 -1.16
C VAL A 43 -2.79 -2.34 -1.97
N VAL A 44 -3.44 -1.22 -2.31
CA VAL A 44 -4.44 -1.13 -3.37
C VAL A 44 -3.96 -0.14 -4.42
N SER A 45 -3.86 -0.55 -5.68
CA SER A 45 -3.44 0.32 -6.77
C SER A 45 -4.41 0.26 -7.95
N THR A 46 -4.47 1.32 -8.74
CA THR A 46 -5.00 1.26 -10.11
C THR A 46 -4.06 0.47 -11.02
N ARG A 47 -4.61 -0.05 -12.13
CA ARG A 47 -3.86 -0.65 -13.24
C ARG A 47 -3.34 0.44 -14.17
N CYS A 48 -2.13 0.92 -13.91
CA CYS A 48 -1.59 2.13 -14.51
C CYS A 48 -0.13 2.02 -14.96
N GLY A 49 0.39 0.81 -15.20
CA GLY A 49 1.75 0.58 -15.69
C GLY A 49 2.58 -0.14 -14.65
N GLY A 50 3.54 0.54 -14.02
CA GLY A 50 4.45 -0.04 -13.02
C GLY A 50 3.75 -0.92 -11.97
N PRO A 51 2.61 -0.51 -11.37
CA PRO A 51 1.87 -1.35 -10.43
C PRO A 51 1.40 -2.69 -11.00
N ASP A 52 1.09 -2.79 -12.30
CA ASP A 52 0.72 -4.04 -12.96
C ASP A 52 1.90 -5.03 -13.02
N ASP A 53 3.14 -4.54 -13.08
CA ASP A 53 4.35 -5.36 -13.15
C ASP A 53 4.81 -5.85 -11.77
N VAL A 54 4.52 -5.09 -10.70
CA VAL A 54 5.03 -5.39 -9.34
C VAL A 54 3.98 -6.01 -8.41
N ILE A 55 2.68 -5.82 -8.68
CA ILE A 55 1.60 -6.39 -7.87
C ILE A 55 1.14 -7.72 -8.48
N GLU A 56 1.26 -8.79 -7.70
CA GLU A 56 0.54 -10.03 -7.95
C GLU A 56 -0.86 -9.91 -7.32
N HIS A 57 -1.87 -9.75 -8.17
CA HIS A 57 -3.23 -9.46 -7.74
C HIS A 57 -3.80 -10.53 -6.81
N GLY A 58 -4.23 -10.11 -5.62
CA GLY A 58 -4.80 -10.99 -4.59
C GLY A 58 -3.76 -11.65 -3.69
N LEU A 59 -2.46 -11.50 -4.00
CA LEU A 59 -1.37 -12.04 -3.21
C LEU A 59 -0.55 -10.93 -2.53
N THR A 60 0.11 -10.07 -3.30
CA THR A 60 0.95 -8.99 -2.77
C THR A 60 0.25 -7.64 -2.73
N GLY A 61 -0.90 -7.53 -3.39
CA GLY A 61 -1.74 -6.34 -3.40
C GLY A 61 -3.02 -6.51 -4.21
N LEU A 62 -3.85 -5.48 -4.27
CA LEU A 62 -5.09 -5.47 -5.03
C LEU A 62 -5.01 -4.43 -6.15
N LEU A 63 -5.51 -4.80 -7.33
CA LEU A 63 -5.50 -3.97 -8.53
C LEU A 63 -6.95 -3.68 -8.94
N VAL A 64 -7.22 -2.41 -9.24
CA VAL A 64 -8.52 -1.93 -9.75
C VAL A 64 -8.33 -1.17 -11.07
N PRO A 65 -9.36 -1.04 -11.93
CA PRO A 65 -9.28 -0.18 -13.10
C PRO A 65 -9.01 1.27 -12.72
N VAL A 66 -8.35 2.02 -13.61
CA VAL A 66 -8.36 3.49 -13.59
C VAL A 66 -9.79 4.02 -13.78
N ASP A 67 -10.05 5.25 -13.34
CA ASP A 67 -11.35 5.93 -13.44
C ASP A 67 -12.54 5.21 -12.77
N ASP A 68 -12.28 4.29 -11.83
CA ASP A 68 -13.31 3.59 -11.04
C ASP A 68 -13.14 3.86 -9.53
N PRO A 69 -13.43 5.10 -9.06
CA PRO A 69 -13.26 5.46 -7.66
C PRO A 69 -14.17 4.67 -6.72
N LEU A 70 -15.34 4.23 -7.19
CA LEU A 70 -16.26 3.39 -6.41
C LEU A 70 -15.65 2.02 -6.15
N ARG A 71 -15.06 1.39 -7.17
CA ARG A 71 -14.37 0.11 -6.98
C ARG A 71 -13.13 0.25 -6.11
N LEU A 72 -12.36 1.33 -6.26
CA LEU A 72 -11.23 1.61 -5.40
C LEU A 72 -11.66 1.69 -3.92
N ALA A 73 -12.67 2.51 -3.61
CA ALA A 73 -13.20 2.66 -2.26
C ALA A 73 -13.71 1.32 -1.70
N ASN A 74 -14.53 0.58 -2.45
CA ASN A 74 -15.06 -0.72 -2.03
C ASN A 74 -13.95 -1.73 -1.70
N VAL A 75 -12.86 -1.74 -2.46
CA VAL A 75 -11.73 -2.63 -2.22
C VAL A 75 -10.97 -2.25 -0.95
N VAL A 76 -10.72 -0.95 -0.75
CA VAL A 76 -10.06 -0.44 0.47
C VAL A 76 -10.89 -0.75 1.71
N GLU A 77 -12.19 -0.50 1.70
CA GLU A 77 -13.09 -0.78 2.83
C GLU A 77 -13.10 -2.28 3.19
N ARG A 78 -13.16 -3.16 2.18
CA ARG A 78 -13.11 -4.61 2.39
C ARG A 78 -11.79 -5.04 3.02
N LEU A 79 -10.67 -4.47 2.55
CA LEU A 79 -9.33 -4.79 3.07
C LEU A 79 -9.21 -4.40 4.54
N LEU A 80 -9.62 -3.17 4.89
CA LEU A 80 -9.61 -2.68 6.28
C LEU A 80 -10.53 -3.51 7.19
N ALA A 81 -11.69 -3.95 6.68
CA ALA A 81 -12.61 -4.79 7.43
C ALA A 81 -12.09 -6.21 7.68
N VAL A 82 -11.15 -6.71 6.86
CA VAL A 82 -10.47 -7.99 7.10
C VAL A 82 -9.33 -7.80 8.11
N ALA A 83 -8.49 -6.78 7.93
CA ALA A 83 -7.39 -6.47 8.85
C ALA A 83 -7.89 -6.25 10.28
N SER A 84 -8.98 -5.49 10.45
CA SER A 84 -9.60 -5.23 11.76
C SER A 84 -10.04 -6.51 12.48
N ARG A 85 -10.39 -7.59 11.75
CA ARG A 85 -10.82 -8.88 12.32
C ARG A 85 -9.67 -9.79 12.71
N LEU A 86 -8.52 -9.66 12.04
CA LEU A 86 -7.34 -10.48 12.27
C LEU A 86 -6.44 -9.92 13.39
N GLY A 87 -6.74 -8.70 13.89
CA GLY A 87 -5.79 -7.91 14.67
C GLY A 87 -4.72 -7.31 13.75
N SER A 88 -4.10 -6.19 14.14
CA SER A 88 -3.01 -5.61 13.35
C SER A 88 -1.95 -6.70 13.11
N PRO A 89 -1.53 -6.96 11.86
CA PRO A 89 -0.45 -7.89 11.61
C PRO A 89 0.75 -7.43 12.45
N ILE A 90 1.28 -8.36 13.24
CA ILE A 90 2.42 -8.13 14.10
C ILE A 90 3.58 -7.78 13.16
N VAL A 91 3.89 -6.50 13.01
CA VAL A 91 5.10 -6.08 12.28
C VAL A 91 6.26 -6.67 13.08
N PRO A 92 7.04 -7.62 12.52
CA PRO A 92 8.17 -8.17 13.26
C PRO A 92 9.14 -7.01 13.57
N GLU A 93 9.52 -6.89 14.85
CA GLU A 93 10.51 -5.88 15.23
C GLU A 93 11.78 -6.09 14.41
N ARG A 94 12.27 -5.01 13.77
CA ARG A 94 13.52 -5.04 13.01
C ARG A 94 14.64 -5.50 13.95
N PRO A 95 15.42 -6.54 13.61
CA PRO A 95 16.64 -6.83 14.34
C PRO A 95 17.55 -5.59 14.23
N GLY A 96 17.98 -5.09 15.39
CA GLY A 96 18.63 -3.79 15.55
C GLY A 96 19.71 -3.49 14.51
N GLY A 97 19.55 -2.36 13.82
CA GLY A 97 20.59 -1.79 12.97
C GLY A 97 21.81 -1.45 13.81
N ARG A 98 22.90 -2.21 13.63
CA ARG A 98 24.23 -1.82 14.09
C ARG A 98 24.95 -1.13 12.94
N GLY A 99 25.62 -0.03 13.26
CA GLY A 99 26.82 0.46 12.56
C GLY A 99 26.56 1.46 11.45
#